data_AF-A0A969MQA2-F1
#
_entry.id   AF-A0A969MQA2-F1
#
_cell.length_a   1.000
_cell.length_b   1.000
_cell.length_c   1.000
_cell.angle_alpha   90.00
_cell.angle_beta   90.00
_cell.angle_gamma   90.00
#
_symmetry.space_group_name_H-M   'P 1'
#
loop_
_entity.id
_entity.type
_entity.pdbx_description
1 polymer ?
#
loop_
_entity_poly.entity_id
_entity_poly.type
_entity_poly.pdbx_seq_one_letter_code
_entity_poly.pdbx_strand_id
1 'polypeptide(L)'
;MSEILSEPQFQIFTHSKTGVKTGRIYFPVLFLVDYHESISQWLQRREVLFDERDLKQYADGSFRLYFRTNNSLETEYWQLVKPFTGSKQ
;
A
#
# COMPACT_ATOMS: atom_id res chain seq x y z
N MET A 1 7.91 1.66 -24.03
CA MET A 1 6.65 1.05 -23.53
C MET A 1 6.76 1.03 -22.02
N SER A 2 6.01 1.88 -21.32
CA SER A 2 5.94 1.82 -19.86
C SER A 2 5.12 0.59 -19.50
N GLU A 3 5.69 -0.33 -18.71
CA GLU A 3 4.93 -1.41 -18.10
C GLU A 3 3.81 -0.77 -17.28
N ILE A 4 2.57 -1.01 -17.70
CA ILE A 4 1.39 -0.56 -16.98
C ILE A 4 1.32 -1.44 -15.73
N LEU A 5 1.70 -0.88 -14.57
CA LEU A 5 1.61 -1.58 -13.30
C LEU A 5 0.13 -1.78 -12.97
N SER A 6 -0.32 -3.03 -12.97
CA SER A 6 -1.69 -3.40 -12.60
C SER A 6 -1.83 -3.76 -11.12
N GLU A 7 -0.72 -4.01 -10.42
CA GLU A 7 -0.70 -4.50 -9.04
C GLU A 7 0.08 -3.55 -8.12
N PRO A 8 -0.31 -3.44 -6.84
CA PRO A 8 0.41 -2.65 -5.85
C PRO A 8 1.86 -3.10 -5.70
N GLN A 9 2.78 -2.15 -5.56
CA GLN A 9 4.21 -2.44 -5.38
C GLN A 9 4.60 -2.19 -3.93
N PHE A 10 4.88 -3.26 -3.18
CA PHE A 10 5.24 -3.22 -1.77
C PHE A 10 6.74 -3.32 -1.53
N GLN A 11 7.25 -2.49 -0.63
CA GLN A 11 8.63 -2.48 -0.19
C GLN A 11 8.72 -2.16 1.31
N ILE A 12 9.76 -2.67 1.97
CA ILE A 12 10.06 -2.38 3.37
C ILE A 12 11.38 -1.63 3.46
N PHE A 13 11.35 -0.49 4.14
CA PHE A 13 12.53 0.31 4.47
C PHE A 13 12.86 0.10 5.95
N THR A 14 14.12 -0.17 6.25
CA THR A 14 14.60 -0.27 7.63
C THR A 14 15.51 0.93 7.90
N HIS A 15 15.19 1.72 8.93
CA HIS A 15 16.03 2.82 9.36
C HIS A 15 17.34 2.26 9.94
N SER A 16 18.47 2.64 9.33
CA SER A 16 19.78 2.01 9.59
C SER A 16 20.27 2.15 11.03
N LYS A 17 19.85 3.19 11.76
CA LYS A 17 20.30 3.44 13.15
C LYS A 17 19.35 2.92 14.22
N THR A 18 18.05 2.95 13.97
CA THR A 18 17.03 2.62 14.99
C THR A 18 16.34 1.28 14.74
N GLY A 19 16.57 0.65 13.58
CA GLY A 19 15.91 -0.59 13.17
C GLY A 19 14.41 -0.43 12.88
N VAL A 20 13.85 0.78 13.01
CA VAL A 20 12.44 1.05 12.73
C VAL A 20 12.15 0.71 11.28
N LYS A 21 11.12 -0.11 11.06
CA LYS A 21 10.67 -0.49 9.72
C LYS A 21 9.50 0.37 9.27
N THR A 22 9.50 0.76 8.01
CA THR A 22 8.44 1.50 7.34
C THR A 22 8.05 0.75 6.07
N GLY A 23 6.76 0.48 5.90
CA GLY A 23 6.23 -0.06 4.66
C GLY A 23 6.01 1.05 3.65
N ARG A 24 6.18 0.72 2.37
CA ARG A 24 5.84 1.57 1.25
C ARG A 24 5.02 0.79 0.26
N ILE A 25 3.85 1.30 -0.09
CA ILE A 25 3.02 0.73 -1.15
C ILE A 25 2.79 1.80 -2.20
N TYR A 26 3.08 1.48 -3.46
CA TYR A 26 2.58 2.25 -4.59
C TYR A 26 1.31 1.60 -5.10
N PHE A 27 0.23 2.37 -5.20
CA PHE A 27 -1.07 1.96 -5.70
C PHE A 27 -1.29 2.54 -7.10
N PRO A 28 -1.22 1.71 -8.16
CA PRO A 28 -1.49 2.18 -9.52
C PRO A 28 -2.95 2.56 -9.72
N VAL A 29 -3.21 3.53 -10.59
CA VAL A 29 -4.58 4.02 -10.86
C VAL A 29 -5.54 2.90 -11.29
N LEU A 30 -5.10 1.97 -12.13
CA LEU A 30 -5.94 0.87 -12.61
C LEU A 30 -6.41 -0.01 -11.45
N PHE A 31 -5.52 -0.28 -10.50
CA PHE A 31 -5.86 -1.05 -9.31
C PHE A 31 -6.84 -0.29 -8.40
N LEU A 32 -6.68 1.03 -8.30
CA LEU A 32 -7.56 1.87 -7.49
C LEU A 32 -8.99 1.89 -8.05
N VAL A 33 -9.17 1.87 -9.37
CA VAL A 33 -10.51 1.85 -10.00
C VAL A 33 -11.31 0.63 -9.56
N ASP A 34 -10.69 -0.54 -9.52
CA ASP A 34 -11.38 -1.80 -9.22
C ASP A 34 -11.55 -2.04 -7.71
N TYR A 35 -10.67 -1.47 -6.88
CA TYR A 35 -10.57 -1.82 -5.45
C TYR A 35 -10.62 -0.63 -4.49
N HIS A 36 -11.12 0.54 -4.94
CA HIS A 36 -11.19 1.78 -4.17
C HIS A 36 -11.77 1.59 -2.77
N GLU A 37 -12.90 0.88 -2.65
CA GLU A 37 -13.59 0.68 -1.36
C GLU A 37 -12.74 -0.15 -0.39
N SER A 38 -12.23 -1.30 -0.84
CA SER A 38 -11.40 -2.18 0.00
C SER A 38 -10.10 -1.49 0.44
N ILE A 39 -9.49 -0.68 -0.43
CA ILE A 39 -8.29 0.11 -0.09
C ILE A 39 -8.65 1.19 0.93
N SER A 40 -9.77 1.89 0.74
CA SER A 40 -10.25 2.91 1.69
C SER A 40 -10.51 2.30 3.07
N GLN A 41 -11.14 1.12 3.14
CA GLN A 41 -11.36 0.39 4.38
C GLN A 41 -10.03 -0.03 5.02
N TRP A 42 -9.07 -0.52 4.25
CA TRP A 42 -7.74 -0.87 4.76
C TRP A 42 -7.00 0.34 5.32
N LEU A 43 -7.08 1.51 4.66
CA LEU A 43 -6.47 2.76 5.11
C LEU A 43 -7.09 3.30 6.42
N GLN A 44 -8.35 2.97 6.71
CA GLN A 44 -9.05 3.38 7.93
C GLN A 44 -8.74 2.49 9.15
N ARG A 45 -8.03 1.37 8.94
CA ARG A 45 -7.66 0.47 10.03
C ARG A 45 -6.67 1.13 10.98
N ARG A 46 -6.89 0.95 12.29
CA ARG A 46 -6.03 1.53 13.34
C ARG A 46 -4.62 0.95 13.33
N GLU A 47 -4.45 -0.23 12.74
CA GLU A 47 -3.15 -0.88 12.60
C GLU A 47 -2.27 -0.23 11.52
N VAL A 48 -2.85 0.56 10.60
CA VAL A 48 -2.13 1.24 9.51
C VAL A 48 -1.90 2.69 9.92
N LEU A 49 -0.70 2.98 10.41
CA LEU A 49 -0.33 4.28 10.95
C LEU A 49 0.43 5.11 9.91
N PHE A 50 -0.14 6.24 9.50
CA PHE A 50 0.47 7.18 8.56
C PHE A 50 -0.09 8.60 8.81
N ASP A 51 0.62 9.61 8.31
CA ASP A 51 0.15 11.00 8.28
C ASP A 51 0.12 11.57 6.85
N GLU A 52 -0.27 12.84 6.71
CA GLU A 52 -0.38 13.50 5.39
C GLU A 52 0.95 13.50 4.60
N ARG A 53 2.09 13.55 5.29
CA ARG A 53 3.43 13.59 4.66
C ARG A 53 3.86 12.22 4.16
N ASP A 54 3.27 11.17 4.73
CA ASP A 54 3.48 9.79 4.31
C ASP A 54 2.73 9.46 3.01
N LEU A 55 1.87 10.36 2.52
CA LEU A 55 1.09 10.17 1.30
C LEU A 55 1.61 11.07 0.17
N LYS A 56 1.89 10.46 -0.99
CA LYS A 56 2.26 11.16 -2.21
C LYS A 56 1.30 10.80 -3.34
N GLN A 57 0.48 11.75 -3.76
CA GLN A 57 -0.41 11.61 -4.92
C GLN A 57 0.35 11.97 -6.20
N TYR A 58 -0.03 11.34 -7.29
CA TYR A 58 0.50 11.61 -8.64
C TYR A 58 -0.62 12.11 -9.55
N ALA A 59 -0.23 12.79 -10.65
CA ALA A 59 -1.19 13.44 -11.55
C ALA A 59 -2.13 12.46 -12.28
N ASP A 60 -1.74 11.18 -12.37
CA ASP A 60 -2.53 10.11 -12.97
C ASP A 60 -3.57 9.50 -12.01
N GLY A 61 -3.68 10.03 -10.78
CA GLY A 61 -4.58 9.51 -9.75
C GLY A 61 -4.02 8.33 -8.97
N SER A 62 -2.84 7.82 -9.32
CA SER A 62 -2.11 6.87 -8.49
C SER A 62 -1.60 7.57 -7.22
N PHE A 63 -1.28 6.78 -6.19
CA PHE A 63 -0.61 7.32 -5.01
C PHE A 63 0.40 6.34 -4.41
N ARG A 64 1.31 6.88 -3.63
CA ARG A 64 2.26 6.14 -2.83
C ARG A 64 2.03 6.46 -1.36
N LEU A 65 1.94 5.41 -0.56
CA LEU A 65 1.79 5.47 0.87
C LEU A 65 3.06 4.96 1.55
N TYR A 66 3.50 5.67 2.56
CA TYR A 66 4.38 5.16 3.61
C TYR A 66 3.53 4.86 4.84
N PHE A 67 3.78 3.76 5.53
CA PHE A 67 3.02 3.43 6.72
C PHE A 67 3.86 2.64 7.70
N ARG A 68 3.42 2.70 8.95
CA ARG A 68 3.93 1.89 10.05
C ARG A 68 2.78 1.06 10.60
N THR A 69 3.14 0.00 11.31
CA THR A 69 2.17 -0.83 12.03
C THR A 69 2.86 -1.45 13.24
N ASN A 70 2.06 -1.82 14.24
CA ASN A 70 2.54 -2.64 15.37
C ASN A 70 2.61 -4.13 14.99
N ASN A 71 1.99 -4.52 13.88
CA ASN A 71 2.05 -5.86 13.30
C ASN A 71 3.28 -6.01 12.37
N SER A 72 3.40 -7.15 11.70
CA SER A 72 4.33 -7.28 10.58
C SER A 72 3.81 -6.50 9.37
N LEU A 73 4.69 -5.74 8.73
CA LEU A 73 4.38 -4.99 7.50
C LEU A 73 3.95 -5.93 6.37
N GLU A 74 4.60 -7.08 6.26
CA GLU A 74 4.25 -8.13 5.32
C GLU A 74 2.83 -8.64 5.58
N THR A 75 2.46 -8.92 6.82
CA THR A 75 1.10 -9.37 7.18
C THR A 75 0.04 -8.35 6.75
N GLU A 76 0.28 -7.06 7.00
CA GLU A 76 -0.67 -6.01 6.61
C GLU A 76 -0.80 -5.88 5.09
N TYR A 77 0.31 -6.00 4.36
CA TYR A 77 0.28 -6.04 2.90
C TYR A 77 -0.45 -7.27 2.36
N TRP A 78 -0.21 -8.46 2.93
CA TRP A 78 -0.91 -9.68 2.52
C TRP A 78 -2.40 -9.62 2.78
N GLN A 79 -2.82 -9.05 3.92
CA GLN A 79 -4.25 -8.83 4.21
C GLN A 79 -4.91 -7.89 3.21
N LEU A 80 -4.18 -6.85 2.77
CA LEU A 80 -4.63 -5.98 1.69
C LEU A 80 -4.79 -6.77 0.39
N VAL A 81 -3.77 -7.52 -0.06
CA VAL A 81 -3.80 -8.10 -1.42
C VAL A 81 -4.54 -9.42 -1.56
N LYS A 82 -4.70 -10.19 -0.47
CA LYS A 82 -5.32 -11.52 -0.50
C LYS A 82 -6.74 -11.56 -1.11
N PRO A 83 -7.64 -10.60 -0.84
CA PRO A 83 -8.95 -10.56 -1.48
C PRO A 83 -8.86 -10.35 -3.01
N PHE A 84 -7.77 -9.76 -3.50
CA PHE A 84 -7.63 -9.38 -4.91
C PHE A 84 -6.88 -10.42 -5.75
N THR A 85 -6.00 -11.22 -5.13
CA THR A 85 -5.27 -12.30 -5.81
C THR A 85 -6.06 -13.60 -5.93
N GLY A 86 -7.16 -13.75 -5.18
CA GLY A 86 -8.06 -14.92 -5.22
C GLY A 86 -9.16 -14.85 -6.29
N SER A 87 -9.37 -13.69 -6.93
CA SER A 87 -10.50 -13.45 -7.85
C SER A 87 -10.15 -13.59 -9.34
N LYS A 88 -9.03 -14.24 -9.69
CA LYS A 88 -8.84 -14.77 -11.04
C LYS A 88 -9.60 -16.11 -11.15
N GLN A 89 -10.91 -16.05 -11.38
CA GLN A 89 -11.69 -17.14 -11.98
C GLN A 89 -12.13 -16.72 -13.38
#